data_AF-A0A2E6YCF8-F1
#
_entry.id   AF-A0A2E6YCF8-F1
#
_cell.length_a   1.000
_cell.length_b   1.000
_cell.length_c   1.000
_cell.angle_alpha   90.00
_cell.angle_beta   90.00
_cell.angle_gamma   90.00
#
_symmetry.space_group_name_H-M   'P 1'
#
loop_
_entity.id
_entity.type
_entity.pdbx_description
1 polymer ?
#
loop_
_entity_poly.entity_id
_entity_poly.type
_entity_poly.pdbx_seq_one_letter_code
_entity_poly.pdbx_strand_id
1 'polypeptide(L)'
;MKKKLLIIPIFLVIFGCTSTPESRSNINIENENKNTSAEEDKNKVVCRNVKVSGTRLPRRVCRTIAEEEALAERSQRILREEQRRASQQIDNEG
;
A
#
# COMPACT_ATOMS: atom_id res chain seq x y z
N MET A 1 -4.96 54.27 40.07
CA MET A 1 -3.91 53.24 39.93
C MET A 1 -4.55 52.01 39.29
N LYS A 2 -4.61 51.93 37.96
CA LYS A 2 -3.65 51.20 37.09
C LYS A 2 -3.12 49.91 37.73
N LYS A 3 -3.75 48.78 37.40
CA LYS A 3 -3.19 47.41 37.26
C LYS A 3 -4.31 46.50 36.72
N LYS A 4 -4.69 46.68 35.45
CA LYS A 4 -5.37 45.65 34.67
C LYS A 4 -4.39 45.17 33.62
N LEU A 5 -3.62 44.14 33.94
CA LEU A 5 -2.87 43.34 32.97
C LEU A 5 -2.25 42.18 33.76
N LEU A 6 -2.54 40.94 33.33
CA LEU A 6 -1.87 39.66 33.65
C LEU A 6 -2.84 38.49 33.88
N ILE A 7 -3.93 38.38 33.12
CA ILE A 7 -4.69 37.12 33.04
C ILE A 7 -5.06 36.81 31.58
N ILE A 8 -4.19 37.15 30.63
CA ILE A 8 -4.48 37.00 29.18
C ILE A 8 -3.52 36.05 28.41
N PRO A 9 -2.33 35.62 28.87
CA PRO A 9 -1.47 34.81 27.98
C PRO A 9 -1.61 33.29 28.13
N ILE A 10 -2.59 32.75 28.87
CA ILE A 10 -2.69 31.28 29.08
C ILE A 10 -3.70 30.60 28.13
N PHE A 11 -4.69 31.33 27.60
CA PHE A 11 -5.69 30.74 26.70
C PHE A 11 -5.23 30.57 25.24
N LEU A 12 -4.07 31.11 24.86
CA LEU A 12 -3.56 31.05 23.48
C LEU A 12 -2.78 29.77 23.15
N VAL A 13 -2.52 28.89 24.12
CA VAL A 13 -1.72 27.67 23.89
C VAL A 13 -2.56 26.50 23.32
N ILE A 14 -3.89 26.64 23.25
CA ILE A 14 -4.79 25.52 22.87
C ILE A 14 -5.23 25.55 21.40
N PHE A 15 -4.87 26.59 20.64
CA PHE A 15 -5.09 26.64 19.18
C PHE A 15 -3.83 26.24 18.43
N GLY A 16 -3.53 24.95 18.44
CA GLY A 16 -2.27 24.45 17.87
C GLY A 16 -2.30 23.00 17.43
N CYS A 17 -3.35 22.57 16.71
CA CYS A 17 -3.22 21.46 15.77
C CYS A 17 -4.37 21.48 14.75
N THR A 18 -4.32 22.37 13.75
CA THR A 18 -4.93 22.01 12.46
C THR A 18 -3.96 21.02 11.82
N SER A 19 -4.20 19.73 12.05
CA SER A 19 -3.55 18.71 11.22
C SER A 19 -3.81 19.11 9.78
N THR A 20 -2.71 19.29 9.05
CA THR A 20 -2.64 19.62 7.63
C THR A 20 -3.83 19.06 6.86
N PRO A 21 -4.45 19.80 5.91
CA PRO A 21 -5.27 19.14 4.93
C PRO A 21 -4.40 18.04 4.33
N GLU A 22 -4.85 16.80 4.48
CA GLU A 22 -4.45 15.73 3.60
C GLU A 22 -4.61 16.32 2.21
N SER A 23 -3.49 16.67 1.58
CA SER A 23 -3.48 16.85 0.14
C SER A 23 -3.88 15.48 -0.38
N ARG A 24 -5.19 15.27 -0.53
CA ARG A 24 -5.71 14.57 -1.68
C ARG A 24 -5.18 15.35 -2.87
N SER A 25 -3.92 15.09 -3.23
CA SER A 25 -3.70 14.71 -4.60
C SER A 25 -4.62 13.50 -4.81
N ASN A 26 -5.88 13.78 -5.16
CA ASN A 26 -6.42 13.12 -6.32
C ASN A 26 -5.37 13.35 -7.40
N ILE A 27 -4.34 12.50 -7.40
CA ILE A 27 -3.78 12.06 -8.66
C ILE A 27 -4.97 11.32 -9.23
N ASN A 28 -5.83 12.11 -9.88
CA ASN A 28 -6.46 11.68 -11.09
C ASN A 28 -5.25 11.12 -11.84
N ILE A 29 -5.09 9.79 -11.79
CA ILE A 29 -4.22 9.09 -12.73
C ILE A 29 -4.97 9.28 -14.03
N GLU A 30 -4.86 10.53 -14.53
CA GLU A 30 -5.07 10.88 -15.90
C GLU A 30 -4.14 9.91 -16.59
N ASN A 31 -4.82 9.01 -17.29
CA ASN A 31 -4.29 7.89 -18.00
C ASN A 31 -3.50 8.47 -19.18
N GLU A 32 -2.43 9.20 -18.90
CA GLU A 32 -1.45 9.60 -19.89
C GLU A 32 -0.62 8.36 -20.18
N ASN A 33 -1.14 7.61 -21.15
CA ASN A 33 -0.38 7.14 -22.30
C ASN A 33 1.11 7.51 -22.26
N LYS A 34 1.89 6.72 -21.53
CA LYS A 34 3.31 6.59 -21.80
C LYS A 34 3.60 5.16 -22.20
N ASN A 35 3.22 4.89 -23.45
CA ASN A 35 3.80 3.86 -24.29
C ASN A 35 5.29 4.20 -24.46
N THR A 36 6.11 3.96 -23.44
CA THR A 36 7.57 4.06 -23.57
C THR A 36 8.21 2.85 -22.95
N SER A 37 8.60 1.94 -23.84
CA SER A 37 9.67 0.97 -23.71
C SER A 37 9.54 -0.05 -22.59
N ALA A 38 9.26 -1.29 -22.99
CA ALA A 38 9.38 -2.52 -22.21
C ALA A 38 10.84 -2.82 -21.83
N GLU A 39 11.44 -1.93 -21.05
CA GLU A 39 12.66 -2.14 -20.29
C GLU A 39 12.46 -1.43 -18.95
N GLU A 40 11.45 -1.88 -18.21
CA GLU A 40 11.14 -1.33 -16.89
C GLU A 40 12.33 -1.58 -15.97
N ASP A 41 12.85 -0.50 -15.38
CA ASP A 41 13.87 -0.53 -14.35
C ASP A 41 13.46 -1.52 -13.25
N LYS A 42 14.07 -2.70 -13.26
CA LYS A 42 13.79 -3.81 -12.35
C LYS A 42 13.94 -3.42 -10.87
N ASN A 43 14.65 -2.32 -10.59
CA ASN A 43 14.85 -1.78 -9.26
C ASN A 43 13.77 -0.79 -8.83
N LYS A 44 12.76 -0.52 -9.66
CA LYS A 44 11.70 0.44 -9.35
C LYS A 44 10.86 -0.01 -8.15
N VAL A 45 10.94 0.83 -7.13
CA VAL A 45 10.03 1.07 -5.99
C VAL A 45 8.52 1.07 -6.25
N VAL A 46 7.76 -0.03 -6.20
CA VAL A 46 6.28 0.04 -6.28
C VAL A 46 5.62 -0.25 -4.92
N CYS A 47 4.87 0.72 -4.39
CA CYS A 47 4.12 0.60 -3.14
C CYS A 47 2.62 0.45 -3.40
N ARG A 48 1.98 -0.57 -2.81
CA ARG A 48 0.54 -0.79 -2.90
C ARG A 48 -0.07 -1.07 -1.53
N ASN A 49 -1.32 -0.67 -1.34
CA ASN A 49 -2.08 -1.00 -0.14
C ASN A 49 -2.77 -2.34 -0.36
N VAL A 50 -2.34 -3.37 0.36
CA VAL A 50 -2.83 -4.74 0.22
C VAL A 50 -3.69 -5.09 1.43
N LYS A 51 -4.88 -5.65 1.18
CA LYS A 51 -5.73 -6.18 2.24
C LYS A 51 -5.13 -7.50 2.72
N VAL A 52 -4.74 -7.57 4.00
CA VAL A 52 -4.25 -8.81 4.61
C VAL A 52 -5.37 -9.47 5.40
N SER A 53 -5.36 -10.80 5.47
CA SER A 53 -6.40 -11.55 6.18
C SER A 53 -6.37 -11.24 7.69
N GLY A 54 -7.54 -11.18 8.33
CA GLY A 54 -7.66 -10.96 9.77
C GLY A 54 -7.63 -9.50 10.25
N THR A 55 -7.56 -8.51 9.34
CA THR A 55 -7.65 -7.09 9.70
C THR A 55 -8.57 -6.32 8.75
N ARG A 56 -9.18 -5.25 9.28
CA ARG A 56 -9.97 -4.28 8.49
C ARG A 56 -9.10 -3.23 7.81
N LEU A 57 -7.86 -3.03 8.28
CA LEU A 57 -6.96 -2.00 7.79
C LEU A 57 -5.99 -2.57 6.75
N PRO A 58 -5.87 -1.97 5.55
CA PRO A 58 -4.91 -2.41 4.56
C PRO A 58 -3.48 -2.13 5.02
N ARG A 59 -2.54 -2.98 4.63
CA ARG A 59 -1.10 -2.77 4.86
C ARG A 59 -0.45 -2.21 3.60
N ARG A 60 0.40 -1.20 3.77
CA ARG A 60 1.24 -0.68 2.68
C ARG A 60 2.44 -1.61 2.49
N VAL A 61 2.56 -2.20 1.31
CA VAL A 61 3.66 -3.08 0.93
C VAL A 61 4.41 -2.42 -0.22
N CYS A 62 5.72 -2.28 -0.08
CA CYS A 62 6.59 -1.73 -1.11
C CYS A 62 7.55 -2.83 -1.57
N ARG A 63 7.59 -3.10 -2.87
CA ARG A 63 8.45 -4.10 -3.48
C ARG A 63 8.98 -3.60 -4.82
N THR A 64 10.12 -4.14 -5.22
CA THR A 64 10.61 -3.94 -6.59
C THR A 64 9.82 -4.79 -7.57
N ILE A 65 9.83 -4.41 -8.84
CA ILE A 65 9.19 -5.19 -9.91
C ILE A 65 9.80 -6.60 -9.97
N ALA A 66 11.13 -6.70 -9.85
CA ALA A 66 11.82 -8.00 -9.82
C ALA A 66 11.38 -8.90 -8.64
N GLU A 67 11.18 -8.31 -7.46
CA GLU A 67 10.67 -9.07 -6.31
C GLU A 67 9.23 -9.52 -6.50
N GLU A 68 8.38 -8.68 -7.10
CA GLU A 68 6.98 -9.00 -7.38
C GLU A 68 6.86 -10.16 -8.38
N GLU A 69 7.65 -10.14 -9.45
CA GLU A 69 7.73 -11.22 -10.45
C GLU A 69 8.22 -12.53 -9.85
N ALA A 70 9.28 -12.50 -9.05
CA ALA A 70 9.82 -13.69 -8.39
C ALA A 70 8.81 -14.34 -7.42
N LEU A 71 8.00 -13.52 -6.74
CA LEU A 71 6.92 -14.00 -5.88
C LEU A 71 5.75 -14.57 -6.69
N ALA A 72 5.38 -13.94 -7.80
CA ALA A 72 4.34 -14.44 -8.69
C ALA A 72 4.72 -15.78 -9.33
N GLU A 73 5.98 -15.95 -9.71
CA GLU A 73 6.46 -17.23 -10.24
C GLU A 73 6.42 -18.34 -9.18
N ARG A 74 6.88 -18.04 -7.95
CA ARG A 74 6.82 -19.00 -6.84
C ARG A 74 5.39 -19.42 -6.53
N SER A 75 4.45 -18.47 -6.48
CA SER A 75 3.04 -18.79 -6.21
C SER A 75 2.43 -19.64 -7.32
N GLN A 76 2.71 -19.33 -8.59
CA GLN A 76 2.25 -20.16 -9.71
C GLN A 76 2.78 -21.58 -9.66
N ARG A 77 4.07 -21.77 -9.33
CA ARG A 77 4.67 -23.10 -9.20
C ARG A 77 3.97 -23.94 -8.12
N ILE A 78 3.75 -23.35 -6.94
CA ILE A 78 3.04 -24.02 -5.84
C ILE A 78 1.61 -24.39 -6.27
N LEU A 79 0.87 -23.46 -6.88
CA LEU A 79 -0.50 -23.74 -7.33
C LEU A 79 -0.57 -24.88 -8.35
N ARG A 80 0.37 -24.95 -9.29
CA ARG A 80 0.45 -26.05 -10.27
C ARG A 80 0.76 -27.38 -9.60
N GLU A 81 1.65 -27.38 -8.62
CA GLU A 81 2.02 -28.59 -7.89
C GLU A 81 0.85 -29.11 -7.05
N GLU A 82 0.16 -28.23 -6.34
CA GLU A 82 -1.04 -28.59 -5.57
C GLU A 82 -2.16 -29.10 -6.47
N GLN A 83 -2.38 -28.49 -7.64
CA GLN A 83 -3.34 -29.01 -8.64
C GLN A 83 -2.99 -30.42 -9.10
N ARG A 84 -1.71 -30.69 -9.37
CA ARG A 84 -1.25 -32.02 -9.78
C ARG A 84 -1.45 -33.07 -8.68
N ARG A 85 -1.21 -32.68 -7.42
CA ARG A 85 -1.45 -33.57 -6.26
C ARG A 85 -2.94 -33.86 -6.09
N ALA A 86 -3.78 -32.83 -6.20
CA ALA A 86 -5.22 -32.98 -6.11
C ALA A 86 -5.79 -33.88 -7.22
N SER A 87 -5.33 -33.73 -8.46
CA SER A 87 -5.78 -34.59 -9.56
C SER A 87 -5.36 -36.05 -9.35
N GLN A 88 -4.12 -36.29 -8.92
CA GLN A 88 -3.65 -37.64 -8.61
C GLN A 88 -4.46 -38.29 -7.48
N GLN A 89 -4.92 -37.53 -6.50
CA GLN A 89 -5.72 -38.07 -5.41
C GLN A 89 -7.12 -38.52 -5.89
N ILE A 90 -7.75 -37.76 -6.79
CA ILE A 90 -9.05 -38.11 -7.40
C ILE A 90 -8.92 -39.40 -8.23
N ASP A 91 -7.84 -39.55 -8.99
CA ASP A 91 -7.60 -40.74 -9.82
C ASP A 91 -7.34 -42.02 -8.99
N ASN A 92 -6.93 -41.90 -7.72
CA ASN A 92 -6.69 -43.05 -6.83
C ASN A 92 -7.91 -43.42 -5.97
N GLU A 93 -8.94 -42.58 -5.90
CA GLU A 93 -10.17 -42.82 -5.13
C GLU A 93 -11.36 -43.28 -6.01
N GLY A 94 -11.17 -43.41 -7.34
CA GLY A 94 -12.15 -43.92 -8.30
C GLY A 94 -11.87 -45.34 -8.77
#